data_AF-A0A4Z0D9L8-F1
#
_entry.id   AF-A0A4Z0D9L8-F1
#
_cell.length_a   1.000
_cell.length_b   1.000
_cell.length_c   1.000
_cell.angle_alpha   90.00
_cell.angle_beta   90.00
_cell.angle_gamma   90.00
#
_symmetry.space_group_name_H-M   'P 1'
#
loop_
_entity.id
_entity.type
_entity.pdbx_description
1 polymer ?
#
loop_
_entity_poly.entity_id
_entity_poly.type
_entity_poly.pdbx_seq_one_letter_code
_entity_poly.pdbx_strand_id
1 'polypeptide(L)' 'MSEQVSESWINIDEAAEYLGVKPVTLRTWIKKKNGIPAHKIGKQWKFKYSELDEWVKSGKSAIE' A
#
# COMPACT_ATOMS: atom_id res chain seq x y z
N MET A 1 -28.00 -4.56 3.82
CA MET A 1 -27.19 -3.45 3.27
C MET A 1 -25.73 -3.84 3.46
N SER A 2 -25.14 -4.53 2.49
CA SER A 2 -23.71 -4.81 2.49
C SER A 2 -23.02 -3.53 2.07
N GLU A 3 -22.31 -2.89 3.00
CA GLU A 3 -21.32 -1.87 2.70
C GLU A 3 -20.32 -2.46 1.71
N GLN A 4 -20.62 -2.29 0.43
CA GLN A 4 -19.66 -2.41 -0.65
C GLN A 4 -18.79 -1.18 -0.55
N VAL A 5 -17.94 -1.14 0.49
CA VAL A 5 -16.77 -0.28 0.49
C VAL A 5 -16.08 -0.65 -0.80
N SER A 6 -16.21 0.24 -1.78
CA SER A 6 -15.54 0.11 -3.05
C SER A 6 -14.08 0.23 -2.66
N GLU A 7 -13.43 -0.91 -2.40
CA GLU A 7 -12.06 -0.98 -1.91
C GLU A 7 -11.19 -0.44 -3.03
N SER A 8 -11.00 0.88 -3.05
CA SER A 8 -10.30 1.62 -4.08
C SER A 8 -8.88 1.07 -4.15
N TRP A 9 -8.66 0.21 -5.14
CA TRP A 9 -7.37 -0.36 -5.44
C TRP A 9 -6.49 0.73 -6.04
N ILE A 10 -5.64 1.31 -5.21
CA ILE A 10 -4.71 2.35 -5.61
C ILE A 10 -3.43 1.73 -6.17
N ASN A 11 -2.80 2.42 -7.12
CA ASN A 11 -1.53 1.96 -7.67
C ASN A 11 -0.37 2.32 -6.74
N ILE A 12 0.83 1.81 -7.04
CA ILE A 12 2.05 2.14 -6.29
C ILE A 12 2.35 3.64 -6.27
N ASP A 13 1.95 4.37 -7.30
CA ASP A 13 2.19 5.80 -7.43
C ASP A 13 1.28 6.59 -6.49
N GLU A 14 -0.02 6.29 -6.50
CA GLU A 14 -1.01 6.85 -5.57
C GLU A 14 -0.71 6.49 -4.11
N ALA A 15 -0.29 5.25 -3.85
CA ALA A 15 0.17 4.87 -2.52
C ALA A 15 1.39 5.70 -2.09
N ALA A 16 2.28 6.03 -3.04
CA ALA A 16 3.47 6.84 -2.76
C ALA A 16 3.08 8.26 -2.37
N GLU A 17 2.18 8.86 -3.15
CA GLU A 17 1.65 10.18 -2.92
C GLU A 17 0.88 10.26 -1.60
N TYR A 18 0.06 9.24 -1.31
CA TYR A 18 -0.68 9.13 -0.05
C TYR A 18 0.24 9.08 1.17
N LEU A 19 1.35 8.34 1.07
CA LEU A 19 2.35 8.20 2.12
C LEU A 19 3.35 9.37 2.17
N GLY A 20 3.36 10.25 1.17
CA GLY A 20 4.39 11.28 1.00
C GLY A 20 5.80 10.71 0.73
N VAL A 21 5.90 9.48 0.20
CA VAL A 21 7.18 8.83 -0.12
C VAL A 21 7.36 8.70 -1.63
N LYS A 22 8.58 8.40 -2.07
CA LYS A 22 8.82 8.12 -3.50
C LYS A 22 8.31 6.71 -3.86
N PRO A 23 7.78 6.48 -5.07
CA PRO A 23 7.31 5.16 -5.51
C PRO A 23 8.43 4.11 -5.53
N VAL A 24 9.69 4.54 -5.65
CA VAL A 24 10.87 3.66 -5.52
C VAL A 24 11.02 3.08 -4.10
N THR A 25 10.62 3.83 -3.08
CA THR A 25 10.64 3.37 -1.68
C THR A 25 9.58 2.29 -1.48
N LEU A 26 8.38 2.49 -2.01
CA LEU A 26 7.33 1.47 -2.00
C LEU A 26 7.76 0.18 -2.71
N ARG A 27 8.39 0.29 -3.88
CA ARG A 27 8.97 -0.88 -4.57
C ARG A 27 9.98 -1.62 -3.70
N THR A 28 10.79 -0.86 -2.95
CA THR A 28 11.78 -1.41 -2.02
C THR A 28 11.08 -2.13 -0.86
N TRP A 29 9.98 -1.60 -0.32
CA TRP A 29 9.20 -2.24 0.74
C TRP A 29 8.50 -3.53 0.29
N ILE A 30 7.95 -3.55 -0.92
CA ILE A 30 7.40 -4.78 -1.53
C ILE A 30 8.51 -5.85 -1.62
N LYS A 31 9.71 -5.46 -2.09
CA LYS A 31 10.86 -6.36 -2.23
C LYS A 31 11.40 -6.84 -0.87
N LYS A 32 11.45 -5.96 0.12
CA LYS A 32 11.91 -6.27 1.49
C LYS A 32 10.90 -7.09 2.30
N LYS A 33 9.70 -7.37 1.77
CA LYS A 33 8.59 -8.02 2.50
C LYS A 33 8.31 -7.33 3.84
N ASN A 34 8.28 -5.99 3.85
CA ASN A 34 8.00 -5.17 5.05
C ASN A 34 6.54 -5.26 5.56
N GLY A 35 5.81 -6.31 5.18
CA GLY A 35 4.40 -6.48 5.51
C GLY A 35 3.48 -5.48 4.82
N ILE A 36 3.95 -4.80 3.76
CA ILE A 36 3.09 -3.90 3.00
C ILE A 36 2.04 -4.72 2.23
N PRO A 37 0.74 -4.36 2.30
CA PRO A 37 -0.36 -5.07 1.64
C PRO A 37 -0.35 -4.78 0.13
N ALA A 38 0.60 -5.37 -0.57
CA ALA A 38 0.74 -5.28 -2.00
C ALA A 38 0.10 -6.50 -2.66
N HIS A 39 -0.92 -6.26 -3.47
CA HIS A 39 -1.59 -7.28 -4.25
C HIS A 39 -1.17 -7.18 -5.71
N LYS A 40 -0.72 -8.29 -6.28
CA LYS A 40 -0.33 -8.32 -7.69
C LYS A 40 -1.57 -8.56 -8.55
N ILE A 41 -2.04 -7.52 -9.22
CA ILE A 41 -3.16 -7.60 -10.16
C ILE A 41 -2.60 -7.46 -11.58
N GLY A 42 -2.51 -8.59 -12.28
CA GLY A 42 -1.88 -8.67 -13.60
C GLY A 42 -0.37 -8.37 -13.55
N LYS A 43 0.05 -7.30 -14.22
CA LYS A 43 1.47 -6.85 -14.27
C LYS A 43 1.79 -5.74 -13.28
N GLN A 44 0.79 -5.21 -12.58
CA GLN A 44 0.94 -4.08 -11.68
C GLN A 44 0.68 -4.48 -10.22
N TRP A 45 1.36 -3.80 -9.31
CA TRP A 45 1.09 -3.90 -7.88
C TRP A 45 0.01 -2.89 -7.52
N LYS A 46 -1.07 -3.39 -6.94
CA LYS A 46 -2.17 -2.60 -6.40
C LYS A 46 -2.21 -2.74 -4.88
N PHE A 47 -2.67 -1.68 -4.23
CA PHE A 47 -2.78 -1.59 -2.79
C PHE A 47 -4.24 -1.26 -2.46
N LYS A 48 -4.73 -1.78 -1.35
CA LYS A 48 -5.99 -1.32 -0.79
C LYS A 48 -5.71 -0.17 0.16
N TYR A 49 -6.48 0.90 0.03
CA TYR A 49 -6.36 2.05 0.92
C TYR A 49 -6.53 1.67 2.40
N SER A 50 -7.52 0.82 2.71
CA SER A 50 -7.77 0.36 4.10
C SER A 50 -6.56 -0.38 4.67
N GLU A 51 -6.05 -1.37 3.95
CA GLU A 51 -4.89 -2.13 4.43
C GLU A 51 -3.64 -1.23 4.53
N LEU A 52 -3.47 -0.28 3.60
CA LEU A 52 -2.35 0.65 3.64
C LEU A 52 -2.43 1.58 4.86
N ASP A 53 -3.61 2.13 5.18
CA ASP A 53 -3.83 2.96 6.36
C ASP A 53 -3.53 2.18 7.65
N GLU A 54 -4.02 0.94 7.74
CA GLU A 54 -3.74 0.04 8.86
C GLU A 54 -2.25 -0.28 8.98
N TRP A 55 -1.55 -0.48 7.85
CA TRP A 55 -0.12 -0.72 7.85
C TRP A 55 0.68 0.51 8.31
N VAL A 56 0.29 1.71 7.86
CA VAL A 56 0.88 2.98 8.31
C VAL A 56 0.67 3.19 9.80
N LYS A 57 -0.58 3.02 10.28
CA LYS A 57 -0.92 3.12 11.70
C LYS A 57 -0.23 2.08 12.55
N SER A 58 0.00 0.88 12.02
CA SER A 58 0.73 -0.19 12.71
C SER A 58 2.20 0.18 12.99
N GLY A 59 2.70 1.32 12.49
CA GLY A 59 4.08 1.75 12.72
C GLY A 59 5.12 0.88 12.02
N LYS A 60 4.70 -0.06 11.14
CA LYS A 60 5.62 -0.90 10.34
C LYS A 60 6.34 -0.12 9.25
N SER A 61 5.91 1.12 9.00
CA SER A 61 6.57 2.14 8.19
C SER A 61 7.73 2.82 8.92
N ALA A 62 7.77 2.79 10.26
CA ALA A 62 8.89 3.27 11.05
C ALA A 62 9.99 2.20 11.08
N ILE A 63 10.79 2.17 10.01
CA ILE A 63 12.17 1.70 10.10
C ILE A 63 12.95 2.79 10.86
N GLU A 64 13.20 2.55 12.15
CA GLU A 64 14.30 3.19 12.88
C GLU A 64 15.65 2.60 12.43
#